data_AF-A0A1W1V655-F1
#
_entry.id   AF-A0A1W1V655-F1
#
_cell.length_a   1.000
_cell.length_b   1.000
_cell.length_c   1.000
_cell.angle_alpha   90.00
_cell.angle_beta   90.00
_cell.angle_gamma   90.00
#
_symmetry.space_group_name_H-M   'P 1'
#
loop_
_entity.id
_entity.type
_entity.pdbx_description
1 polymer ?
#
loop_
_entity_poly.entity_id
_entity_poly.type
_entity_poly.pdbx_seq_one_letter_code
_entity_poly.pdbx_strand_id
1 'polypeptide(L)'
;MKALFIPLKRCWFEQFKNGHKNFEYRGYGRQWTEKHCVVGRSVTLALGYGKTRLHGKIESFQIIPIELSPTEAQEIYQGRYQYIAKIGVTLCI
;
A
#
# COMPACT_ATOMS: atom_id res chain seq x y z
N MET A 1 -11.65 14.18 -3.05
CA MET A 1 -10.50 13.47 -3.65
C MET A 1 -10.92 12.04 -3.98
N LYS A 2 -10.63 11.52 -5.17
CA LYS A 2 -10.97 10.13 -5.52
C LYS A 2 -10.15 9.15 -4.66
N ALA A 3 -10.74 8.02 -4.28
CA ALA A 3 -10.05 6.99 -3.51
C ALA A 3 -8.75 6.55 -4.21
N LEU A 4 -7.67 6.38 -3.44
CA LEU A 4 -6.42 5.84 -3.96
C LEU A 4 -6.63 4.36 -4.30
N PHE A 5 -6.37 3.98 -5.54
CA PHE A 5 -6.57 2.60 -5.99
C PHE A 5 -5.27 1.81 -5.89
N ILE A 6 -5.30 0.69 -5.15
CA ILE A 6 -4.13 -0.16 -4.89
C ILE A 6 -4.43 -1.60 -5.29
N PRO A 7 -3.93 -2.09 -6.44
CA PRO A 7 -4.09 -3.49 -6.83
C PRO A 7 -3.08 -4.37 -6.08
N LEU A 8 -3.57 -5.41 -5.41
CA LEU A 8 -2.79 -6.33 -4.59
C LEU A 8 -2.76 -7.73 -5.22
N LYS A 9 -1.65 -8.45 -5.02
CA LYS A 9 -1.65 -9.92 -5.19
C LYS A 9 -2.58 -10.55 -4.15
N ARG A 10 -3.09 -11.76 -4.47
CA ARG A 10 -4.04 -12.48 -3.62
C ARG A 10 -3.58 -12.64 -2.19
N CYS A 11 -2.34 -13.09 -1.98
CA CYS A 11 -1.79 -13.32 -0.64
C CYS A 11 -1.89 -12.06 0.25
N TRP A 12 -1.49 -10.89 -0.26
CA TRP A 12 -1.55 -9.64 0.52
C TRP A 12 -2.98 -9.13 0.70
N PHE A 13 -3.82 -9.29 -0.32
CA PHE A 13 -5.24 -8.92 -0.24
C PHE A 13 -5.95 -9.69 0.89
N GLU A 14 -5.75 -11.01 0.96
CA GLU A 14 -6.34 -11.84 2.02
C GLU A 14 -5.76 -11.50 3.39
N GLN A 15 -4.47 -11.15 3.49
CA GLN A 15 -3.89 -10.68 4.77
C GLN A 15 -4.53 -9.38 5.26
N PHE A 16 -4.80 -8.42 4.36
CA PHE A 16 -5.57 -7.22 4.73
C PHE A 16 -6.99 -7.57 5.15
N LYS A 17 -7.68 -8.40 4.37
CA LYS A 17 -9.05 -8.83 4.65
C LYS A 17 -9.19 -9.49 6.03
N ASN A 18 -8.21 -10.30 6.42
CA ASN A 18 -8.20 -11.04 7.68
C ASN A 18 -7.55 -10.24 8.84
N GLY A 19 -7.16 -8.98 8.62
CA GLY A 19 -6.57 -8.12 9.66
C GLY A 19 -5.11 -8.46 10.03
N HIS A 20 -4.45 -9.37 9.31
CA HIS A 20 -3.05 -9.73 9.54
C HIS A 20 -2.05 -8.70 8.97
N LYS A 21 -2.52 -7.79 8.12
CA LYS A 21 -1.70 -6.76 7.47
C LYS A 21 -2.43 -5.43 7.47
N ASN A 22 -1.68 -4.38 7.83
CA ASN A 22 -2.15 -2.99 7.87
C ASN A 22 -1.24 -2.04 7.07
N PHE A 23 -0.09 -2.48 6.57
CA PHE A 23 0.82 -1.67 5.76
C PHE A 23 0.95 -2.20 4.34
N GLU A 24 0.80 -1.31 3.36
CA GLU A 24 1.16 -1.52 1.96
C GLU A 24 2.51 -0.87 1.65
N TYR A 25 3.34 -1.56 0.87
CA TYR A 25 4.66 -1.08 0.47
C TYR A 25 4.75 -0.89 -1.04
N ARG A 26 5.21 0.27 -1.50
CA ARG A 26 5.36 0.60 -2.93
C ARG A 26 6.65 1.36 -3.18
N GLY A 27 7.35 1.09 -4.28
CA GLY A 27 8.50 1.91 -4.70
C GLY A 27 8.13 3.39 -4.71
N TYR A 28 8.90 4.21 -3.98
CA TYR A 28 8.59 5.62 -3.79
C TYR A 28 8.74 6.40 -5.11
N GLY A 29 7.68 7.11 -5.51
CA GLY A 29 7.64 7.86 -6.77
C GLY A 29 6.31 7.72 -7.53
N ARG A 30 6.18 8.47 -8.63
CA ARG A 30 4.94 8.59 -9.43
C ARG A 30 3.73 8.94 -8.56
N GLN A 31 2.84 7.97 -8.32
CA GLN A 31 1.62 8.13 -7.53
C GLN A 31 1.76 7.66 -6.07
N TRP A 32 2.93 7.15 -5.69
CA TRP A 32 3.24 6.66 -4.34
C TRP A 32 4.11 7.70 -3.60
N THR A 33 3.56 8.89 -3.44
CA THR A 33 4.22 10.05 -2.82
C THR A 33 3.27 10.70 -1.81
N GLU A 34 3.79 11.54 -0.93
CA GLU A 34 3.02 12.26 0.10
C GLU A 34 1.88 13.10 -0.49
N LYS A 35 2.06 13.64 -1.71
CA LYS A 35 1.00 14.36 -2.44
C LYS A 35 -0.23 13.50 -2.73
N HIS A 36 -0.04 12.19 -2.92
CA HIS A 36 -1.11 11.27 -3.29
C HIS A 36 -1.55 10.40 -2.09
N CYS A 37 -0.61 9.98 -1.25
CA CYS A 37 -0.85 9.13 -0.09
C CYS A 37 -1.14 9.99 1.16
N VAL A 38 -2.14 10.86 1.05
CA VAL A 38 -2.52 11.78 2.12
C VAL A 38 -3.27 11.04 3.23
N VAL A 39 -2.89 11.25 4.49
CA VAL A 39 -3.59 10.70 5.66
C VAL A 39 -5.06 11.15 5.65
N GLY A 40 -5.98 10.23 5.96
CA GLY A 40 -7.42 10.41 5.89
C GLY A 40 -8.03 10.20 4.50
N ARG A 41 -7.21 10.14 3.43
CA ARG A 41 -7.70 9.84 2.08
C ARG A 41 -8.28 8.42 2.03
N SER A 42 -9.46 8.28 1.42
CA SER A 42 -10.04 6.96 1.13
C SER A 42 -9.12 6.11 0.25
N VAL A 43 -9.04 4.82 0.52
CA VAL A 43 -8.29 3.84 -0.27
C VAL A 43 -9.20 2.69 -0.69
N THR A 44 -8.95 2.17 -1.88
CA THR A 44 -9.58 0.96 -2.41
C THR A 44 -8.47 -0.06 -2.67
N LEU A 45 -8.44 -1.10 -1.85
CA LEU A 45 -7.57 -2.26 -2.08
C LEU A 45 -8.30 -3.23 -3.00
N ALA A 46 -7.66 -3.64 -4.09
CA ALA A 46 -8.26 -4.51 -5.10
C ALA A 46 -7.52 -5.84 -5.21
N LEU A 47 -8.27 -6.95 -5.30
CA LEU A 47 -7.69 -8.24 -5.65
C LEU A 47 -7.31 -8.23 -7.14
N GLY A 48 -6.04 -7.97 -7.44
CA GLY A 48 -5.58 -7.66 -8.79
C GLY A 48 -6.40 -6.55 -9.43
N TYR A 49 -6.85 -6.78 -10.68
CA TYR A 49 -7.76 -5.91 -11.41
C TYR A 49 -9.20 -6.46 -11.48
N GLY A 50 -9.56 -7.43 -10.63
CA GLY A 50 -10.87 -8.10 -10.62
C GLY A 50 -12.01 -7.21 -10.12
N LYS A 51 -13.10 -7.75 -9.55
CA LYS A 51 -14.19 -6.92 -8.95
C LYS A 51 -14.16 -6.86 -7.41
N THR A 52 -13.41 -7.73 -6.75
CA THR A 52 -13.34 -7.78 -5.27
C THR A 52 -12.52 -6.62 -4.72
N ARG A 53 -13.09 -5.88 -3.75
CA ARG A 53 -12.53 -4.66 -3.18
C ARG A 53 -12.66 -4.65 -1.66
N LEU A 54 -11.66 -4.09 -1.00
CA LEU A 54 -11.74 -3.63 0.38
C LEU A 54 -11.64 -2.10 0.38
N HIS A 55 -12.33 -1.47 1.30
CA HIS A 55 -12.35 -0.02 1.45
C HIS A 55 -11.78 0.36 2.80
N GLY A 56 -11.06 1.48 2.83
CA GLY A 56 -10.41 1.96 4.04
C GLY A 56 -9.98 3.40 3.92
N LYS A 57 -9.13 3.81 4.84
CA LYS A 57 -8.45 5.12 4.82
C LYS A 57 -6.95 4.93 5.00
N ILE A 58 -6.18 5.84 4.41
CA ILE A 58 -4.77 5.99 4.74
C ILE A 58 -4.66 6.54 6.16
N GLU A 59 -3.98 5.83 7.03
CA GLU A 59 -3.77 6.22 8.43
C GLU A 59 -2.37 6.81 8.65
N SER A 60 -1.38 6.35 7.89
CA SER A 60 -0.02 6.86 7.93
C SER A 60 0.68 6.75 6.59
N PHE A 61 1.68 7.60 6.39
CA PHE A 61 2.58 7.54 5.24
C PHE A 61 4.00 7.81 5.71
N GLN A 62 4.93 6.92 5.35
CA GLN A 62 6.35 7.06 5.65
C GLN A 62 7.16 6.75 4.39
N ILE A 63 8.24 7.50 4.19
CA ILE A 63 9.27 7.18 3.22
C ILE A 63 10.40 6.54 4.01
N ILE A 64 10.70 5.27 3.73
CA ILE A 64 11.79 4.57 4.39
C ILE A 64 12.80 4.09 3.34
N PRO A 65 14.10 3.98 3.69
CA PRO A 65 15.06 3.29 2.85
C PRO A 65 14.60 1.85 2.55
N ILE A 66 14.88 1.36 1.34
CA ILE A 66 14.39 0.05 0.89
C ILE A 66 14.86 -1.10 1.79
N GLU A 67 16.07 -1.01 2.33
CA GLU A 67 16.67 -1.95 3.26
C GLU A 67 15.91 -2.11 4.59
N LEU A 68 15.07 -1.13 4.96
CA LEU A 68 14.22 -1.20 6.15
C LEU A 68 12.82 -1.77 5.87
N SER A 69 12.53 -2.12 4.61
CA SER A 69 11.25 -2.72 4.23
C SER A 69 11.25 -4.24 4.40
N PRO A 70 10.08 -4.91 4.47
CA PRO A 70 10.02 -6.37 4.51
C PRO A 70 10.69 -7.02 3.30
N THR A 71 11.24 -8.22 3.47
CA THR A 71 11.97 -8.96 2.42
C THR A 71 11.19 -9.05 1.11
N GLU A 72 9.89 -9.31 1.16
CA GLU A 72 9.06 -9.45 -0.03
C GLU A 72 8.92 -8.12 -0.80
N ALA A 73 9.00 -6.98 -0.11
CA ALA A 73 9.01 -5.67 -0.74
C ALA A 73 10.39 -5.38 -1.36
N GLN A 74 11.47 -5.78 -0.69
CA GLN A 74 12.83 -5.67 -1.22
C GLN A 74 12.98 -6.47 -2.52
N GLU A 75 12.56 -7.74 -2.53
CA GLU A 75 12.61 -8.61 -3.73
C GLU A 75 11.93 -7.99 -4.97
N ILE A 76 10.89 -7.18 -4.76
CA ILE A 76 10.13 -6.55 -5.86
C ILE A 76 10.78 -5.25 -6.33
N TYR A 77 11.33 -4.45 -5.41
CA TYR A 77 11.71 -3.06 -5.68
C TYR A 77 13.22 -2.79 -5.66
N GLN A 78 14.02 -3.71 -5.12
CA GLN A 78 15.47 -3.55 -5.00
C GLN A 78 16.12 -3.43 -6.38
N GLY A 79 17.15 -2.58 -6.45
CA GLY A 79 17.84 -2.23 -7.69
C GLY A 79 17.10 -1.23 -8.58
N ARG A 80 15.85 -0.86 -8.26
CA ARG A 80 15.06 0.13 -9.02
C ARG A 80 14.69 1.37 -8.20
N TYR A 81 14.55 1.22 -6.89
CA TYR A 81 14.18 2.29 -5.97
C TYR A 81 15.13 2.30 -4.77
N GLN A 82 15.56 3.49 -4.35
CA GLN A 82 16.31 3.70 -3.11
C GLN A 82 15.38 3.80 -1.89
N TYR A 83 14.16 4.30 -2.10
CA TYR A 83 13.17 4.52 -1.06
C TYR A 83 11.86 3.81 -1.37
N ILE A 84 11.12 3.45 -0.33
CA ILE A 84 9.80 2.83 -0.41
C ILE A 84 8.78 3.66 0.36
N ALA A 85 7.60 3.81 -0.22
CA ALA A 85 6.42 4.32 0.44
C ALA A 85 5.82 3.19 1.30
N LYS A 86 5.83 3.38 2.62
CA LYS A 86 5.09 2.58 3.59
C LYS A 86 3.78 3.28 3.90
N ILE A 87 2.67 2.69 3.46
CA ILE A 87 1.33 3.26 3.51
C ILE A 87 0.51 2.46 4.52
N GLY A 88 0.20 3.07 5.67
CA GLY A 88 -0.69 2.48 6.66
C GLY A 88 -2.15 2.61 6.22
N VAL A 89 -2.90 1.53 6.33
CA VAL A 89 -4.30 1.43 5.91
C VAL A 89 -5.13 0.80 7.01
N THR A 90 -6.18 1.51 7.44
CA THR A 90 -7.26 0.99 8.28
C THR A 90 -8.45 0.67 7.39
N LEU A 91 -9.00 -0.54 7.48
CA LEU A 91 -10.22 -0.90 6.77
C LEU A 91 -11.45 -0.30 7.46
N CYS A 92 -12.43 0.13 6.66
CA CYS A 92 -13.75 0.48 7.17
C CYS A 92 -14.52 -0.82 7.36
N ILE A 93 -14.68 -1.26 8.60
CA ILE A 93 -15.45 -2.45 8.99
C ILE A 93 -16.87 -2.03 9.35
#